data_AF-A0A0G4E5I0-F1
#
_entry.id   AF-A0A0G4E5I0-F1
#
_cell.length_a   1.000
_cell.length_b   1.000
_cell.length_c   1.000
_cell.angle_alpha   90.00
_cell.angle_beta   90.00
_cell.angle_gamma   90.00
#
_symmetry.space_group_name_H-M   'P 1'
#
loop_
_entity.id
_entity.type
_entity.pdbx_description
1 polymer ?
#
loop_
_entity_poly.entity_id
_entity_poly.type
_entity_poly.pdbx_seq_one_letter_code
_entity_poly.pdbx_strand_id
1 'polypeptide(L)'
;MANVQKITFVDSGQDFTEFFVREGVVIDCQPYQGSVWVGTKVVANATVGQFIEIVPRATGRATFLQHKVEAVETLTADQAAEVEQYGRKWATMLKLEPAALNL
;
A
#
# COMPACT_ATOMS: atom_id res chain seq x y z
N MET A 1 17.48 -0.73 7.07
CA MET A 1 16.30 0.15 7.17
C MET A 1 15.31 -0.36 6.14
N ALA A 2 14.06 -0.63 6.53
CA ALA A 2 13.07 -1.11 5.58
C ALA A 2 12.66 0.06 4.67
N ASN A 3 12.61 -0.17 3.37
CA ASN A 3 12.22 0.86 2.40
C ASN A 3 10.70 0.90 2.30
N VAL A 4 10.12 2.07 2.55
CA VAL A 4 8.69 2.36 2.30
C VAL A 4 8.58 3.16 1.01
N GLN A 5 7.72 2.70 0.11
CA GLN A 5 7.41 3.37 -1.14
C GLN A 5 6.01 3.97 -1.07
N LYS A 6 5.86 5.21 -1.53
CA LYS A 6 4.57 5.79 -1.87
C LYS A 6 4.31 5.53 -3.35
N ILE A 7 3.18 4.90 -3.65
CA ILE A 7 2.69 4.69 -5.01
C ILE A 7 1.44 5.57 -5.17
N THR A 8 1.52 6.56 -6.03
CA THR A 8 0.39 7.42 -6.39
C THR A 8 -0.25 6.88 -7.66
N PHE A 9 -1.57 6.81 -7.69
CA PHE A 9 -2.36 6.38 -8.82
C PHE A 9 -3.06 7.55 -9.49
N VAL A 10 -3.25 7.47 -10.80
CA VAL A 10 -4.01 8.44 -11.59
C VAL A 10 -5.43 8.54 -11.00
N ASP A 11 -5.83 9.76 -10.67
CA ASP A 11 -7.19 10.04 -10.22
C ASP A 11 -8.19 9.91 -11.38
N SER A 12 -9.16 9.04 -11.20
CA SER A 12 -10.26 8.73 -12.10
C SER A 12 -11.61 8.73 -11.36
N GLY A 13 -11.68 9.39 -10.20
CA GLY A 13 -12.88 9.48 -9.35
C GLY A 13 -13.03 8.36 -8.33
N GLN A 14 -11.95 7.63 -8.03
CA GLN A 14 -11.93 6.60 -7.00
C GLN A 14 -11.71 7.17 -5.59
N ASP A 15 -12.01 6.39 -4.55
CA ASP A 15 -11.90 6.82 -3.15
C ASP A 15 -10.46 6.89 -2.61
N PHE A 16 -9.47 6.36 -3.35
CA PHE A 16 -8.08 6.35 -2.92
C PHE A 16 -7.13 6.62 -4.08
N THR A 17 -6.04 7.33 -3.81
CA THR A 17 -5.03 7.65 -4.82
C THR A 17 -3.64 7.23 -4.40
N GLU A 18 -3.46 6.78 -3.16
CA GLU A 18 -2.13 6.52 -2.61
C GLU A 18 -2.07 5.19 -1.88
N PHE A 19 -1.08 4.37 -2.24
CA PHE A 19 -0.64 3.23 -1.44
C PHE A 19 0.72 3.52 -0.82
N PHE A 20 0.86 3.17 0.45
CA PHE A 20 2.15 3.11 1.11
C PHE A 20 2.56 1.65 1.27
N VAL A 21 3.67 1.27 0.68
CA VAL A 21 4.10 -0.12 0.54
C VAL A 21 5.44 -0.32 1.22
N ARG A 22 5.50 -1.26 2.16
CA ARG A 22 6.71 -1.70 2.83
C ARG A 22 7.03 -3.13 2.42
N GLU A 23 8.18 -3.30 1.76
CA GLU A 23 8.67 -4.63 1.35
C GLU A 23 7.59 -5.45 0.61
N GLY A 24 6.88 -4.79 -0.31
CA GLY A 24 5.82 -5.41 -1.11
C GLY A 24 4.48 -5.60 -0.41
N VAL A 25 4.28 -5.05 0.80
CA VAL A 25 2.99 -5.09 1.52
C VAL A 25 2.45 -3.68 1.73
N VAL A 26 1.18 -3.46 1.39
CA VAL A 26 0.49 -2.19 1.66
C VAL A 26 0.30 -2.02 3.16
N ILE A 27 0.89 -0.98 3.75
CA ILE A 27 0.79 -0.66 5.17
C ILE A 27 -0.16 0.50 5.47
N ASP A 28 -0.45 1.33 4.47
CA ASP A 28 -1.47 2.38 4.54
C ASP A 28 -2.04 2.68 3.14
N CYS A 29 -3.25 3.24 3.08
CA CYS A 29 -3.93 3.65 1.85
C CYS A 29 -4.75 4.91 2.10
N GLN A 30 -4.59 5.92 1.24
CA GLN A 30 -5.15 7.25 1.44
C GLN A 30 -5.85 7.81 0.19
N PRO A 31 -6.82 8.75 0.37
CA PRO A 31 -7.37 9.20 1.65
C PRO A 31 -8.33 8.20 2.31
N TYR A 32 -8.90 7.25 1.56
CA TYR A 32 -9.87 6.29 2.09
C TYR A 32 -9.49 4.83 1.77
N GLN A 33 -10.40 3.90 2.13
CA GLN A 33 -10.31 2.47 1.86
C GLN A 33 -9.11 1.72 2.48
N GLY A 34 -8.42 2.28 3.48
CA GLY A 34 -7.35 1.58 4.20
C GLY A 34 -7.77 0.22 4.79
N SER A 35 -8.99 0.10 5.31
CA SER A 35 -9.50 -1.17 5.83
C SER A 35 -9.60 -2.28 4.77
N VAL A 36 -9.78 -1.90 3.49
CA VAL A 36 -9.87 -2.79 2.34
C VAL A 36 -8.47 -3.20 1.87
N TRP A 37 -7.56 -2.23 1.76
CA TRP A 37 -6.30 -2.42 1.04
C TRP A 37 -5.09 -2.74 1.93
N VAL A 38 -5.07 -2.37 3.21
CA VAL A 38 -3.93 -2.68 4.10
C VAL A 38 -3.71 -4.20 4.19
N GLY A 39 -2.45 -4.64 4.11
CA GLY A 39 -2.06 -6.05 4.04
C GLY A 39 -2.19 -6.68 2.66
N THR A 40 -2.58 -5.91 1.64
CA THR A 40 -2.49 -6.33 0.24
C THR A 40 -1.03 -6.50 -0.14
N LYS A 41 -0.69 -7.59 -0.84
CA LYS A 41 0.65 -7.80 -1.38
C LYS A 41 0.73 -7.22 -2.78
N VAL A 42 1.81 -6.51 -3.08
CA VAL A 42 2.17 -6.03 -4.42
C VAL A 42 3.14 -7.04 -5.02
N VAL A 43 2.76 -7.64 -6.15
CA VAL A 43 3.47 -8.81 -6.72
C VAL A 43 4.76 -8.40 -7.43
N ALA A 44 4.77 -7.23 -8.05
CA ALA A 44 5.91 -6.70 -8.80
C ALA A 44 6.08 -5.19 -8.56
N ASN A 45 7.28 -4.67 -8.83
CA ASN A 45 7.56 -3.25 -8.67
C ASN A 45 6.60 -2.40 -9.52
N ALA A 46 6.02 -1.38 -8.88
CA ALA A 46 5.16 -0.42 -9.57
C ALA A 46 5.95 0.36 -10.63
N THR A 47 5.37 0.48 -11.82
CA THR A 47 5.95 1.21 -12.95
C THR A 47 4.96 2.27 -13.41
N VAL A 48 5.44 3.51 -13.55
CA VAL A 48 4.61 4.65 -13.99
C VAL A 48 3.92 4.33 -15.33
N GLY A 49 2.63 4.67 -15.42
CA GLY A 49 1.76 4.43 -16.56
C GLY A 49 1.19 3.00 -16.67
N GLN A 50 1.61 2.07 -15.81
CA GLN A 50 1.13 0.68 -15.79
C GLN A 50 0.14 0.42 -14.66
N PHE A 51 -0.62 -0.66 -14.79
CA PHE A 51 -1.37 -1.24 -13.69
C PHE A 51 -0.45 -2.11 -12.82
N ILE A 52 -0.74 -2.19 -11.53
CA ILE A 52 -0.02 -3.09 -10.62
C ILE A 52 -0.78 -4.38 -10.40
N GLU A 53 -0.05 -5.49 -10.36
CA GLU A 53 -0.58 -6.77 -9.92
C GLU A 53 -0.51 -6.87 -8.39
N ILE A 54 -1.63 -7.21 -7.78
CA ILE A 54 -1.82 -7.28 -6.33
C ILE A 54 -2.49 -8.58 -5.92
N VAL A 55 -2.24 -9.00 -4.67
CA VAL A 55 -2.98 -10.06 -3.98
C VAL A 55 -3.67 -9.44 -2.77
N PRO A 56 -4.95 -9.03 -2.90
CA PRO A 56 -5.70 -8.43 -1.81
C PRO A 56 -5.89 -9.42 -0.67
N ARG A 57 -5.79 -8.94 0.58
CA ARG A 57 -6.03 -9.76 1.79
C ARG A 57 -7.39 -10.46 1.76
N ALA A 58 -8.42 -9.76 1.28
CA ALA A 58 -9.80 -10.24 1.30
C ALA A 58 -10.05 -11.43 0.35
N THR A 59 -9.37 -11.47 -0.79
CA THR A 59 -9.60 -12.51 -1.81
C THR A 59 -8.50 -13.55 -1.85
N GLY A 60 -7.26 -13.20 -1.49
CA GLY A 60 -6.09 -14.06 -1.59
C GLY A 60 -5.72 -14.45 -3.03
N ARG A 61 -6.32 -13.81 -4.04
CA ARG A 61 -6.11 -14.10 -5.46
C ARG A 61 -5.43 -12.93 -6.16
N ALA A 62 -4.48 -13.23 -7.03
CA ALA A 62 -3.85 -12.24 -7.87
C ALA A 62 -4.86 -11.55 -8.79
N THR A 63 -4.77 -10.23 -8.88
CA THR A 63 -5.59 -9.39 -9.75
C THR A 63 -4.82 -8.11 -10.08
N PHE A 64 -5.24 -7.41 -11.14
CA PHE A 64 -4.71 -6.08 -11.46
C PHE A 64 -5.55 -5.00 -10.79
N LEU A 65 -4.88 -4.06 -10.12
CA LEU A 65 -5.52 -2.84 -9.65
C LEU A 65 -5.82 -1.95 -10.86
N GLN A 66 -7.09 -1.62 -11.09
CA GLN A 66 -7.56 -0.89 -12.27
C GLN A 66 -7.32 0.63 -12.18
N HIS A 67 -6.21 1.03 -11.54
CA HIS A 67 -5.74 2.40 -11.48
C HIS A 67 -4.28 2.44 -11.90
N LYS A 68 -3.97 3.24 -12.92
CA LYS A 68 -2.59 3.35 -13.43
C LYS A 68 -1.73 4.06 -12.40
N VAL A 69 -0.49 3.64 -12.27
CA VAL A 69 0.51 4.33 -11.46
C VAL A 69 0.82 5.67 -12.11
N GLU A 70 0.71 6.74 -11.34
CA GLU A 70 1.11 8.10 -11.71
C GLU A 70 2.55 8.38 -11.23
N ALA A 71 2.89 8.02 -9.99
CA ALA A 71 4.20 8.24 -9.42
C ALA A 71 4.61 7.12 -8.46
N VAL A 72 5.92 6.93 -8.30
CA VAL A 72 6.52 6.03 -7.31
C VAL A 72 7.66 6.76 -6.63
N GLU A 73 7.57 6.92 -5.31
CA GLU A 73 8.54 7.66 -4.51
C GLU A 73 9.04 6.77 -3.36
N THR A 74 10.36 6.77 -3.13
CA THR A 74 10.92 6.13 -1.93
C THR A 74 10.92 7.16 -0.81
N LEU A 75 10.27 6.82 0.31
CA LEU A 75 10.17 7.73 1.45
C LEU A 75 11.52 7.87 2.17
N THR A 76 11.75 9.06 2.74
CA THR A 76 12.86 9.25 3.70
C THR A 76 12.61 8.44 4.97
N ALA A 77 13.64 8.27 5.80
CA ALA A 77 13.52 7.55 7.06
C ALA A 77 12.43 8.13 7.98
N ASP A 78 12.33 9.46 8.06
CA ASP A 78 11.34 10.14 8.90
C ASP A 78 9.91 9.95 8.38
N GLN A 79 9.71 10.07 7.06
CA GLN A 79 8.42 9.83 6.42
C GLN A 79 8.00 8.36 6.54
N ALA A 80 8.94 7.43 6.34
CA ALA A 80 8.70 6.01 6.54
C ALA A 80 8.26 5.72 7.99
N ALA A 81 8.96 6.28 8.99
CA ALA A 81 8.62 6.11 10.39
C ALA A 81 7.22 6.63 10.74
N GLU A 82 6.78 7.74 10.13
CA GLU A 82 5.42 8.26 10.29
C GLU A 82 4.37 7.28 9.74
N VAL A 83 4.57 6.81 8.51
CA VAL A 83 3.65 5.87 7.85
C VAL A 83 3.61 4.52 8.57
N GLU A 84 4.73 4.08 9.15
CA GLU A 84 4.76 2.89 10.02
C GLU A 84 3.85 3.03 11.24
N GLN A 85 3.71 4.23 11.81
CA GLN A 85 2.76 4.45 12.90
C GLN A 85 1.32 4.31 12.42
N TYR A 86 0.99 4.75 11.20
CA TYR A 86 -0.31 4.48 10.57
C TYR A 86 -0.53 2.99 10.36
N GLY A 87 0.48 2.29 9.84
CA GLY A 87 0.45 0.84 9.67
C GLY A 87 0.21 0.08 10.99
N ARG A 88 0.83 0.50 12.10
CA ARG A 88 0.59 -0.10 13.43
C ARG A 88 -0.84 0.15 13.93
N LYS A 89 -1.40 1.34 13.68
CA LYS A 89 -2.81 1.64 13.97
C LYS A 89 -3.74 0.75 13.16
N TRP A 90 -3.47 0.55 11.86
CA TRP A 90 -4.23 -0.37 11.02
C TRP A 90 -4.13 -1.82 11.48
N ALA A 91 -2.93 -2.29 11.82
CA ALA A 91 -2.74 -3.64 12.37
C ALA A 91 -3.64 -3.87 13.59
N THR A 92 -3.69 -2.88 14.50
CA THR A 92 -4.57 -2.92 15.67
C THR A 92 -6.05 -2.93 15.28
N MET A 93 -6.47 -2.01 14.40
CA MET A 93 -7.88 -1.87 13.99
C MET A 93 -8.40 -3.11 13.26
N LEU A 94 -7.56 -3.72 12.44
CA LEU A 94 -7.89 -4.88 11.60
C LEU A 94 -7.56 -6.22 12.28
N LYS A 95 -7.04 -6.18 13.52
CA LYS A 95 -6.59 -7.36 14.28
C LYS A 95 -5.58 -8.22 13.49
N LEU A 96 -4.65 -7.55 12.83
CA LEU A 96 -3.53 -8.16 12.14
C LEU A 96 -2.29 -8.12 13.03
N GLU A 97 -1.48 -9.17 12.98
CA GLU A 97 -0.15 -9.15 13.56
C GLU A 97 0.72 -8.13 12.79
N PRO A 98 1.51 -7.25 13.46
CA PRO A 98 2.38 -6.28 12.78
C PRO A 98 3.32 -6.92 11.76
N ALA A 99 3.78 -8.15 12.03
CA ALA A 99 4.61 -8.93 11.11
C ALA A 99 3.92 -9.23 9.77
N ALA A 100 2.58 -9.27 9.71
CA ALA A 100 1.84 -9.45 8.45
C ALA A 100 1.91 -8.20 7.55
N LEU A 101 2.27 -7.04 8.11
CA LEU A 101 2.49 -5.78 7.42
C LEU A 101 3.99 -5.45 7.28
N ASN A 102 4.88 -6.39 7.61
CA ASN A 102 6.33 -6.20 7.67
C ASN A 102 6.77 -5.06 8.64
N LEU A 103 5.97 -4.75 9.67
CA LEU A 103 6.22 -3.67 10.66
C LEU A 103 6.97 -4.12 11.91
#